data_AF-A0A6C0DEB3-F1
#
_entry.id   AF-A0A6C0DEB3-F1
#
_cell.length_a   1.000
_cell.length_b   1.000
_cell.length_c   1.000
_cell.angle_alpha   90.00
_cell.angle_beta   90.00
_cell.angle_gamma   90.00
#
_symmetry.space_group_name_H-M   'P 1'
#
loop_
_entity.id
_entity.type
_entity.pdbx_description
1 polymer ?
#
loop_
_entity_poly.entity_id
_entity_poly.type
_entity_poly.pdbx_seq_one_letter_code
_entity_poly.pdbx_strand_id
1 'polypeptide(L)'
;MNCHMEYKVPRLLWENLESVLLAQSKRYIGELAKRLHVSEKDLIKKVLPSADSIKVMIHDSDHTQCRAYQQHDNMTVYCRKAVAYQSEFCPFHRSKRMMVIEGTNPIQVEKVKDQPTKEPLWIHENQLLNASGNQVGIIDKENNRMKLFVFDEVPKNK
;
A
#
# COMPACT_ATOMS: atom_id res chain seq x y z
N MET A 1 -17.51 -1.13 13.06
CA MET A 1 -16.61 -0.73 11.94
C MET A 1 -15.22 -1.22 12.28
N ASN A 2 -14.75 -2.27 11.60
CA ASN A 2 -13.42 -2.83 11.86
C ASN A 2 -12.38 -1.98 11.15
N CYS A 3 -11.71 -1.11 11.89
CA CYS A 3 -10.48 -0.45 11.47
C CYS A 3 -9.43 -1.55 11.27
N HIS A 4 -9.21 -1.98 10.04
CA HIS A 4 -8.08 -2.84 9.71
C HIS A 4 -6.82 -2.03 10.03
N MET A 5 -6.20 -2.28 11.17
CA MET A 5 -4.85 -1.78 11.45
C MET A 5 -3.94 -2.28 10.34
N GLU A 6 -3.61 -1.41 9.39
CA GLU A 6 -2.57 -1.69 8.41
C GLU A 6 -1.24 -1.76 9.18
N TYR A 7 -0.82 -2.98 9.51
CA TYR A 7 0.50 -3.23 10.07
C TYR A 7 1.54 -2.80 9.03
N LYS A 8 2.13 -1.63 9.25
CA LYS A 8 3.26 -1.14 8.44
C LYS A 8 4.50 -1.92 8.84
N VAL A 9 4.79 -2.98 8.10
CA VAL A 9 6.03 -3.76 8.25
C VAL A 9 7.21 -2.83 7.91
N PRO A 10 8.18 -2.62 8.84
CA PRO A 10 9.35 -1.80 8.58
C PRO A 10 10.09 -2.19 7.30
N ARG A 11 10.52 -1.19 6.51
CA ARG A 11 11.24 -1.39 5.24
C ARG A 11 12.47 -2.29 5.38
N LEU A 12 13.19 -2.16 6.49
CA LEU A 12 14.33 -3.02 6.83
C LEU A 12 13.95 -4.52 6.86
N LEU A 13 12.74 -4.86 7.31
CA LEU A 13 12.28 -6.25 7.31
C LEU A 13 12.00 -6.74 5.89
N TRP A 14 11.48 -5.89 5.01
CA TRP A 14 11.27 -6.21 3.60
C TRP A 14 12.57 -6.40 2.84
N GLU A 15 13.54 -5.51 3.07
CA GLU A 15 14.87 -5.58 2.42
C GLU A 15 15.62 -6.84 2.83
N ASN A 16 15.39 -7.31 4.05
CA ASN A 16 15.99 -8.55 4.56
C ASN A 16 15.13 -9.80 4.31
N LEU A 17 13.92 -9.67 3.78
CA LEU A 17 12.97 -10.78 3.70
C LEU A 17 13.51 -11.93 2.84
N GLU A 18 14.12 -11.61 1.69
CA GLU A 18 14.70 -12.62 0.79
C GLU A 18 15.80 -13.43 1.50
N SER A 19 16.73 -12.74 2.14
CA SER A 19 17.81 -13.36 2.92
C SER A 19 17.28 -14.24 4.06
N VAL A 20 16.25 -13.76 4.77
CA VAL A 20 15.61 -14.50 5.87
C VAL A 20 14.89 -15.74 5.35
N LEU A 21 14.10 -15.62 4.28
CA LEU A 21 13.40 -16.75 3.67
C LEU A 21 14.37 -17.82 3.16
N LEU A 22 15.46 -17.42 2.51
CA LEU A 22 16.49 -18.35 2.04
C LEU A 22 17.17 -19.07 3.21
N ALA A 23 17.51 -18.36 4.28
CA ALA A 23 18.12 -18.96 5.46
C ALA A 23 17.19 -19.95 6.16
N GLN A 24 15.91 -19.59 6.34
CA GLN A 24 14.92 -20.47 6.95
C GLN A 24 14.59 -21.69 6.08
N SER A 25 14.50 -21.51 4.76
CA SER A 25 14.29 -22.60 3.82
C SER A 25 15.41 -23.63 3.90
N LYS A 26 16.68 -23.19 3.91
CA LYS A 26 17.84 -24.09 4.05
C LYS A 26 17.82 -24.85 5.38
N ARG A 27 17.52 -24.17 6.49
CA ARG A 27 17.39 -24.81 7.81
C ARG A 27 16.30 -25.88 7.82
N TYR A 28 15.13 -25.57 7.28
CA TYR A 28 14.01 -26.49 7.20
C TYR A 28 14.32 -27.72 6.33
N ILE A 29 14.99 -27.52 5.19
CA ILE A 29 15.45 -28.61 4.33
C ILE A 29 16.46 -29.50 5.07
N GLY A 30 17.38 -28.92 5.85
CA GLY A 30 18.32 -29.67 6.68
C GLY A 30 17.63 -30.54 7.75
N GLU A 31 16.58 -30.03 8.40
CA GLU A 31 15.79 -30.84 9.33
C GLU A 31 15.03 -31.97 8.64
N LEU A 32 14.46 -31.70 7.46
CA LEU A 32 13.81 -32.71 6.63
C LEU A 32 14.78 -33.81 6.19
N ALA A 33 15.98 -33.43 5.74
CA ALA A 33 17.01 -34.38 5.32
C ALA A 33 17.38 -35.37 6.44
N LYS A 34 17.49 -34.88 7.68
CA LYS A 34 17.72 -35.72 8.86
C LYS A 34 16.59 -36.70 9.12
N ARG A 35 15.33 -36.26 9.01
CA ARG A 35 14.14 -37.12 9.22
C ARG A 35 13.96 -38.16 8.13
N LEU A 36 14.32 -37.82 6.90
CA LEU A 36 14.22 -38.68 5.73
C LEU A 36 15.46 -39.56 5.53
N HIS A 37 16.50 -39.41 6.35
CA HIS A 37 17.78 -40.10 6.23
C HIS A 37 18.44 -39.94 4.84
N VAL A 38 18.34 -38.73 4.27
CA VAL A 38 18.96 -38.39 2.98
C VAL A 38 20.03 -37.32 3.13
N SER A 39 20.89 -37.20 2.13
CA SER A 39 21.91 -36.14 2.05
C SER A 39 21.25 -34.76 1.95
N GLU A 40 21.55 -33.88 2.91
CA GLU A 40 21.08 -32.49 2.93
C GLU A 40 21.53 -31.74 1.67
N LYS A 41 22.78 -31.93 1.23
CA LYS A 41 23.31 -31.27 0.03
C LYS A 41 22.53 -31.65 -1.22
N ASP A 42 22.17 -32.92 -1.36
CA ASP A 42 21.45 -33.39 -2.54
C ASP A 42 19.98 -32.98 -2.50
N LEU A 43 19.38 -32.97 -1.30
CA LEU A 43 18.02 -32.47 -1.12
C LEU A 43 17.93 -30.96 -1.40
N ILE A 44 18.88 -30.15 -0.92
CA ILE A 44 18.94 -28.71 -1.22
C ILE A 44 19.06 -28.49 -2.72
N LYS A 45 19.95 -29.20 -3.43
CA LYS A 45 20.09 -29.05 -4.89
C LYS A 45 18.81 -29.40 -5.66
N LYS A 46 18.03 -30.36 -5.14
CA LYS A 46 16.80 -30.83 -5.76
C LYS A 46 15.61 -29.91 -5.49
N VAL A 47 15.51 -29.35 -4.29
CA VAL A 47 14.36 -28.56 -3.82
C VAL A 47 14.58 -27.05 -3.97
N LEU A 48 15.83 -26.61 -3.96
CA LEU A 48 16.22 -25.21 -4.12
C LEU A 48 17.38 -25.10 -5.13
N PRO A 49 17.14 -25.41 -6.42
CA PRO A 49 18.17 -25.33 -7.45
C PRO A 49 18.65 -23.87 -7.62
N SER A 50 19.93 -23.66 -7.89
CA SER A 50 20.52 -22.32 -8.05
C SER A 50 19.91 -21.49 -9.20
N ALA A 51 19.16 -22.12 -10.10
CA ALA A 51 18.42 -21.47 -11.17
C ALA A 51 17.11 -20.82 -10.67
N ASP A 52 16.51 -21.36 -9.61
CA ASP A 52 15.32 -20.79 -8.99
C ASP A 52 15.74 -19.75 -7.96
N SER A 53 15.37 -18.50 -8.22
CA SER A 53 15.58 -17.39 -7.30
C SER A 53 14.25 -16.86 -6.81
N ILE A 54 14.06 -16.85 -5.49
CA ILE A 54 13.00 -16.07 -4.86
C ILE A 54 13.48 -14.63 -4.83
N LYS A 55 12.96 -13.78 -5.71
CA LYS A 55 13.29 -12.35 -5.73
C LYS A 55 12.20 -11.57 -5.03
N VAL A 56 12.54 -10.85 -3.97
CA VAL A 56 11.63 -9.90 -3.32
C VAL A 56 11.89 -8.52 -3.90
N MET A 57 10.94 -7.99 -4.66
CA MET A 57 11.02 -6.63 -5.19
C MET A 57 10.20 -5.68 -4.32
N ILE A 58 10.87 -4.66 -3.77
CA ILE A 58 10.22 -3.55 -3.09
C ILE A 58 10.00 -2.45 -4.14
N HIS A 59 8.75 -2.12 -4.40
CA HIS A 59 8.39 -1.10 -5.38
C HIS A 59 8.08 0.22 -4.66
N ASP A 60 8.99 1.18 -4.77
CA ASP A 60 8.87 2.51 -4.15
C ASP A 60 8.22 3.57 -5.07
N SER A 61 7.85 3.23 -6.32
CA SER A 61 7.47 4.22 -7.34
C SER A 61 6.00 4.16 -7.78
N ASP A 62 5.41 5.35 -7.94
CA ASP A 62 4.03 5.58 -8.44
C ASP A 62 3.81 5.06 -9.87
N HIS A 63 4.87 4.83 -10.64
CA HIS A 63 4.79 4.25 -12.00
C HIS A 63 4.32 2.78 -12.01
N THR A 64 4.27 2.14 -10.84
CA THR A 64 3.79 0.77 -10.68
C THR A 64 2.38 0.71 -10.09
N GLN A 65 1.73 1.86 -9.92
CA GLN A 65 0.38 1.94 -9.38
C GLN A 65 -0.67 1.55 -10.43
N CYS A 66 -1.61 0.71 -10.01
CA CYS A 66 -2.77 0.36 -10.83
C CYS A 66 -3.55 1.61 -11.26
N ARG A 67 -3.79 1.73 -12.58
CA ARG A 67 -4.54 2.87 -13.16
C ARG A 67 -6.06 2.79 -12.99
N ALA A 68 -6.57 1.78 -12.28
CA ALA A 68 -8.00 1.72 -11.99
C ALA A 68 -8.36 2.75 -10.94
N TYR A 69 -9.48 3.44 -11.13
CA TYR A 69 -10.08 4.24 -10.08
C TYR A 69 -10.67 3.36 -8.99
N GLN A 70 -10.76 3.89 -7.78
CA GLN A 70 -11.45 3.34 -6.64
C GLN A 70 -12.23 4.47 -5.97
N GLN A 71 -13.52 4.25 -5.78
CA GLN A 71 -14.38 5.21 -5.11
C GLN A 71 -14.32 4.99 -3.59
N HIS A 72 -13.97 6.04 -2.85
CA HIS A 72 -14.08 6.15 -1.40
C HIS A 72 -15.10 7.25 -1.12
N ASP A 73 -16.35 6.87 -0.82
CA ASP A 73 -17.48 7.78 -0.65
C ASP A 73 -17.63 8.76 -1.83
N ASN A 74 -17.30 10.04 -1.62
CA ASN A 74 -17.37 11.10 -2.63
C ASN A 74 -16.06 11.30 -3.39
N MET A 75 -14.99 10.60 -3.02
CA MET A 75 -13.67 10.74 -3.61
C MET A 75 -13.37 9.58 -4.55
N THR A 76 -12.86 9.90 -5.73
CA THR A 76 -12.34 8.91 -6.66
C THR A 76 -10.82 9.01 -6.69
N VAL A 77 -10.14 7.96 -6.24
CA VAL A 77 -8.67 7.91 -6.20
C VAL A 77 -8.16 6.75 -7.04
N TYR A 78 -6.88 6.78 -7.45
CA TYR A 78 -6.28 5.60 -8.08
C TYR A 78 -6.09 4.47 -7.06
N CYS A 79 -6.30 3.23 -7.53
CA CYS A 79 -6.04 2.03 -6.75
C CYS A 79 -4.57 1.98 -6.35
N ARG A 80 -4.27 1.82 -5.06
CA ARG A 80 -2.89 1.79 -4.55
C ARG A 80 -2.16 0.45 -4.74
N LYS A 81 -2.83 -0.54 -5.33
CA LYS A 81 -2.22 -1.86 -5.57
C LYS A 81 -1.25 -1.80 -6.75
N ALA A 82 -0.19 -2.59 -6.69
CA ALA A 82 0.77 -2.70 -7.77
C ALA A 82 0.12 -3.27 -9.05
N VAL A 83 0.61 -2.84 -10.21
CA VAL A 83 0.25 -3.39 -11.52
C VAL A 83 0.64 -4.87 -11.61
N ALA A 84 -0.19 -5.66 -12.28
CA ALA A 84 0.16 -7.03 -12.64
C ALA A 84 1.18 -7.02 -13.80
N TYR A 85 1.95 -8.10 -13.93
CA TYR A 85 2.90 -8.25 -15.05
C TYR A 85 2.20 -8.04 -16.40
N GLN A 86 2.79 -7.18 -17.24
CA GLN A 86 2.27 -6.78 -18.55
C GLN A 86 0.83 -6.20 -18.51
N SER A 87 0.46 -5.51 -17.44
CA SER A 87 -0.84 -4.83 -17.32
C SER A 87 -0.69 -3.42 -16.77
N GLU A 88 -1.61 -2.52 -17.11
CA GLU A 88 -1.77 -1.22 -16.44
C GLU A 88 -2.58 -1.33 -15.14
N PHE A 89 -3.07 -2.52 -14.80
CA PHE A 89 -3.97 -2.78 -13.68
C PHE A 89 -3.45 -3.87 -12.75
N CYS A 90 -3.85 -3.85 -11.48
CA CYS A 90 -3.53 -4.90 -10.52
C CYS A 90 -4.26 -6.22 -10.84
N PRO A 91 -3.88 -7.36 -10.22
CA PRO A 91 -4.52 -8.66 -10.47
C PRO A 91 -6.04 -8.70 -10.23
N PHE A 92 -6.57 -7.78 -9.42
CA PHE A 92 -8.01 -7.66 -9.16
C PHE A 92 -8.72 -6.76 -10.20
N HIS A 93 -8.11 -5.65 -10.60
CA HIS A 93 -8.71 -4.70 -11.54
C HIS A 93 -8.48 -5.06 -13.01
N ARG A 94 -7.54 -5.96 -13.34
CA ARG A 94 -7.41 -6.50 -14.70
C ARG A 94 -8.69 -7.19 -15.21
N SER A 95 -9.52 -7.71 -14.30
CA SER A 95 -10.76 -8.44 -14.62
C SER A 95 -12.03 -7.65 -14.27
N LYS A 96 -11.93 -6.59 -13.46
CA LYS A 96 -13.03 -5.68 -13.11
C LYS A 96 -12.71 -4.28 -13.62
N ARG A 97 -13.18 -3.97 -14.82
CA ARG A 97 -13.05 -2.62 -15.39
C ARG A 97 -14.03 -1.69 -14.67
N MET A 98 -13.51 -0.74 -13.90
CA MET A 98 -14.31 0.38 -13.39
C MET A 98 -14.43 1.40 -14.53
N MET A 99 -15.66 1.69 -14.96
CA MET A 99 -15.91 2.71 -15.97
C MET A 99 -15.87 4.08 -15.32
N VAL A 100 -15.03 4.98 -15.85
CA VAL A 100 -15.20 6.42 -15.61
C VAL A 100 -16.49 6.83 -16.32
N ILE A 101 -17.38 7.53 -15.63
CA ILE A 101 -18.59 8.06 -16.25
C ILE A 101 -18.16 9.17 -17.22
N GLU A 102 -18.32 8.92 -18.53
CA GLU A 102 -18.03 9.91 -19.57
C GLU A 102 -18.83 11.20 -19.31
N GLY A 103 -18.18 12.35 -19.50
CA GLY A 103 -18.79 13.67 -19.28
C GLY A 103 -18.64 14.25 -17.88
N THR A 104 -18.02 13.53 -16.94
CA THR A 104 -17.65 14.11 -15.63
C THR A 104 -16.25 14.72 -15.68
N ASN A 105 -16.09 15.93 -15.13
CA ASN A 105 -14.78 16.59 -14.97
C ASN A 105 -14.45 16.67 -13.46
N PRO A 106 -13.98 15.57 -12.85
CA PRO A 106 -13.75 15.53 -11.41
C PRO A 106 -12.63 16.49 -11.02
N ILE A 107 -12.79 17.09 -9.85
CA ILE A 107 -11.79 17.98 -9.25
C ILE A 107 -10.53 17.15 -8.93
N GLN A 108 -9.38 17.58 -9.45
CA GLN A 108 -8.10 16.96 -9.14
C GLN A 108 -7.60 17.45 -7.78
N VAL A 109 -7.23 16.51 -6.92
CA VAL A 109 -6.74 16.79 -5.56
C VAL A 109 -5.43 16.06 -5.30
N GLU A 110 -4.52 16.69 -4.56
CA GLU A 110 -3.23 16.12 -4.19
C GLU A 110 -3.32 15.43 -2.83
N LYS A 111 -2.79 14.22 -2.68
CA LYS A 111 -2.84 13.53 -1.39
C LYS A 111 -1.78 14.08 -0.42
N VAL A 112 -2.18 14.40 0.80
CA VAL A 112 -1.24 14.71 1.89
C VAL A 112 -0.57 13.42 2.37
N LYS A 113 0.71 13.49 2.71
CA LYS A 113 1.43 12.37 3.33
C LYS A 113 0.71 11.91 4.60
N ASP A 114 0.39 10.62 4.67
CA ASP A 114 -0.37 10.05 5.78
C ASP A 114 0.37 10.28 7.12
N GLN A 115 -0.36 10.80 8.11
CA GLN A 115 0.09 10.90 9.50
C GLN A 115 -0.66 9.85 10.34
N PRO A 116 0.01 9.07 11.22
CA PRO A 116 -0.63 7.98 11.97
C PRO A 116 -1.82 8.41 12.83
N THR A 117 -1.83 9.67 13.27
CA THR A 117 -2.82 10.23 14.20
C THR A 117 -3.97 10.95 13.51
N LYS A 118 -3.99 10.98 12.17
CA LYS A 118 -4.98 11.75 11.40
C LYS A 118 -5.64 10.86 10.37
N GLU A 119 -6.87 11.22 10.03
CA GLU A 119 -7.52 10.68 8.83
C GLU A 119 -6.73 11.07 7.57
N PRO A 120 -6.88 10.34 6.46
CA PRO A 120 -6.32 10.74 5.18
C PRO A 120 -6.79 12.14 4.79
N LEU A 121 -5.87 12.97 4.30
CA LEU A 121 -6.15 14.34 3.89
C LEU A 121 -5.73 14.55 2.43
N TRP A 122 -6.43 15.46 1.76
CA TRP A 122 -6.16 15.86 0.39
C TRP A 122 -6.11 17.39 0.29
N ILE A 123 -5.36 17.88 -0.68
CA ILE A 123 -5.16 19.29 -0.96
C ILE A 123 -5.90 19.60 -2.26
N HIS A 124 -6.74 20.63 -2.20
CA HIS A 124 -7.30 21.27 -3.37
C HIS A 124 -7.02 22.77 -3.25
N GLU A 125 -6.22 23.33 -4.16
CA GLU A 125 -5.73 24.70 -4.06
C GLU A 125 -5.05 24.95 -2.70
N ASN A 126 -5.63 25.80 -1.85
CA ASN A 126 -5.14 26.12 -0.48
C ASN A 126 -5.98 25.46 0.62
N GLN A 127 -6.89 24.54 0.27
CA GLN A 127 -7.79 23.88 1.20
C GLN A 127 -7.33 22.46 1.52
N LEU A 128 -7.59 22.03 2.75
CA LEU A 128 -7.45 20.63 3.16
C LEU A 128 -8.82 19.98 3.23
N LEU A 129 -8.97 18.87 2.52
CA LEU A 129 -10.17 18.07 2.43
C LEU A 129 -9.97 16.73 3.16
N ASN A 130 -11.01 16.24 3.82
CA ASN A 130 -11.04 14.87 4.36
C ASN A 130 -11.67 13.87 3.38
N ALA A 131 -11.79 12.60 3.81
CA ALA A 131 -12.27 11.51 2.94
C ALA A 131 -13.72 11.69 2.47
N SER A 132 -14.51 12.46 3.22
CA SER A 132 -15.90 12.79 2.85
C SER A 132 -15.99 13.95 1.85
N GLY A 133 -14.87 14.61 1.52
CA GLY A 133 -14.81 15.80 0.70
C GLY A 133 -15.07 17.10 1.46
N ASN A 134 -15.13 17.07 2.79
CA ASN A 134 -15.36 18.26 3.61
C ASN A 134 -14.06 19.01 3.84
N GLN A 135 -14.13 20.34 3.84
CA GLN A 135 -12.99 21.18 4.21
C GLN A 135 -12.72 21.08 5.72
N VAL A 136 -11.51 20.64 6.06
CA VAL A 136 -11.04 20.46 7.45
C VAL A 136 -9.85 21.36 7.78
N GLY A 137 -9.41 22.20 6.86
CA GLY A 137 -8.34 23.15 7.12
C GLY A 137 -7.87 23.91 5.89
N ILE A 138 -6.72 24.56 6.07
CA ILE A 138 -5.99 25.29 5.03
C ILE A 138 -4.52 24.89 5.03
N ILE A 139 -3.90 24.92 3.86
CA ILE A 139 -2.48 24.64 3.68
C ILE A 139 -1.79 25.82 3.01
N ASP A 140 -0.62 26.17 3.56
CA ASP A 140 0.34 27.09 2.98
C ASP A 140 1.51 26.25 2.45
N LYS A 141 1.51 26.02 1.13
CA LYS A 141 2.52 25.20 0.44
C LYS A 141 3.90 25.87 0.45
N GLU A 142 3.96 27.20 0.41
CA GLU A 142 5.22 27.96 0.37
C GLU A 142 5.98 27.84 1.69
N ASN A 143 5.25 27.94 2.81
CA ASN A 143 5.84 27.86 4.14
C ASN A 143 5.78 26.44 4.75
N ASN A 144 5.26 25.46 4.01
CA ASN A 144 5.06 24.08 4.43
C ASN A 144 4.28 23.98 5.77
N ARG A 145 3.22 24.80 5.92
CA ARG A 145 2.41 24.89 7.14
C ARG A 145 0.97 24.47 6.84
N MET A 146 0.40 23.67 7.74
CA MET A 146 -1.02 23.32 7.69
C MET A 146 -1.74 23.82 8.95
N LYS A 147 -2.95 24.34 8.79
CA LYS A 147 -3.86 24.66 9.90
C LYS A 147 -5.12 23.84 9.73
N LEU A 148 -5.45 23.04 10.75
CA LEU A 148 -6.68 22.27 10.80
C LEU A 148 -7.72 23.03 11.61
N PHE A 149 -8.96 22.99 11.17
CA PHE A 149 -10.10 23.47 11.95
C PHE A 149 -10.38 22.46 13.06
N VAL A 150 -10.31 22.90 14.31
CA VAL A 150 -10.72 22.10 15.46
C VAL A 150 -12.17 22.43 15.73
N PHE A 151 -13.06 21.47 15.46
CA PHE A 151 -14.44 21.57 15.91
C PHE A 151 -14.50 20.94 17.30
N ASP A 152 -14.37 21.76 18.33
CA ASP A 152 -14.71 21.30 19.68
C ASP A 152 -16.22 21.04 19.70
N GLU A 153 -16.60 19.77 19.90
CA GLU A 153 -17.98 19.46 20.26
C GLU A 153 -18.26 20.18 21.58
N VAL A 154 -18.96 21.31 21.51
CA VAL A 154 -19.50 21.97 22.70
C VAL A 154 -20.30 20.90 23.44
N PRO A 155 -19.93 20.53 24.69
CA PRO A 155 -20.69 19.55 25.42
C PRO A 155 -22.11 20.06 25.52
N LYS A 156 -23.07 19.30 24.96
CA LYS A 156 -24.49 19.54 25.19
C LYS A 156 -24.72 19.35 26.69
N ASN A 157 -24.66 20.44 27.46
CA ASN A 157 -25.14 20.44 28.83
C ASN A 157 -26.59 19.95 28.80
N LYS A 158 -26.81 18.77 29.41
CA LYS A 158 -28.14 18.28 29.77
C LYS A 158 -28.66 19.05 30.97
#